data_AF-A0A9N8F3A4-F1
#
_entry.id   AF-A0A9N8F3A4-F1
#
_cell.length_a   1.000
_cell.length_b   1.000
_cell.length_c   1.000
_cell.angle_alpha   90.00
_cell.angle_beta   90.00
_cell.angle_gamma   90.00
#
_symmetry.space_group_name_H-M   'P 1'
#
loop_
_entity.id
_entity.type
_entity.pdbx_description
1 polymer ?
#
loop_
_entity_poly.entity_id
_entity_poly.type
_entity_poly.pdbx_seq_one_letter_code
_entity_poly.pdbx_strand_id
1 'polypeptide(L)'
;MSSQEPAEQGGLPPGSVEHGSSNQQEPQEEAGLAGAVLTADVQWVAGQNPDGTEADANERKKKMMLIRVLLLLLALLVILVIAIPLAVSGGGQKDDPALEISAMDNSTQGETSDPVPTQVPTQPPTMESDLDFEVLLPNADNSTFELISSDPSSPQFKAFEWLTSDPHLQRYETWRREQRFALATFFHVFGAPLFWTWLNYEIEECGWGENVNKIHVHCDDAGRVRRIVVGRAVDRDIVVFRGSVPPELSLIRQLEALELSHNHQKELILSWLPP
;
A
#
# COMPACT_ATOMS: atom_id res chain seq x y z
N MET A 1 58.91 23.67 -20.84
CA MET A 1 57.58 24.01 -21.38
C MET A 1 56.63 24.02 -20.19
N SER A 2 56.71 25.09 -19.41
CA SER A 2 55.76 26.23 -19.39
C SER A 2 54.44 25.87 -18.72
N SER A 3 54.41 26.18 -17.43
CA SER A 3 53.25 26.35 -16.56
C SER A 3 52.31 27.42 -17.11
N GLN A 4 51.01 27.27 -16.85
CA GLN A 4 50.07 28.40 -16.83
C GLN A 4 48.91 28.13 -15.86
N GLU A 5 48.97 28.82 -14.73
CA GLU A 5 47.82 29.23 -13.91
C GLU A 5 46.89 30.17 -14.70
N PRO A 6 45.64 30.32 -14.24
CA PRO A 6 45.10 31.67 -14.15
C PRO A 6 44.53 32.01 -12.77
N ALA A 7 44.72 33.28 -12.44
CA ALA A 7 44.38 33.98 -11.21
C ALA A 7 42.94 34.52 -11.18
N GLU A 8 42.47 34.70 -9.93
CA GLU A 8 41.63 35.76 -9.35
C GLU A 8 40.55 36.49 -10.19
N GLN A 9 39.35 36.65 -9.61
CA GLN A 9 38.86 37.93 -9.06
C GLN A 9 37.37 37.85 -8.64
N GLY A 10 37.01 38.49 -7.51
CA GLY A 10 35.62 38.89 -7.25
C GLY A 10 35.19 38.86 -5.78
N GLY A 11 35.65 39.84 -5.00
CA GLY A 11 35.17 40.07 -3.63
C GLY A 11 33.75 40.67 -3.58
N LEU A 12 33.00 40.32 -2.54
CA LEU A 12 31.76 40.98 -2.13
C LEU A 12 31.93 41.53 -0.69
N PRO A 13 31.45 42.75 -0.41
CA PRO A 13 31.65 43.41 0.88
C PRO A 13 30.64 42.96 1.96
N PRO A 14 30.98 43.14 3.26
CA PRO A 14 30.08 42.90 4.37
C PRO A 14 29.16 44.11 4.61
N GLY A 15 27.85 43.91 4.52
CA GLY A 15 26.83 44.88 4.92
C GLY A 15 26.45 44.70 6.38
N SER A 16 26.97 45.59 7.24
CA SER A 16 26.57 45.78 8.64
C SER A 16 25.73 47.05 8.75
N VAL A 17 24.44 46.98 9.10
CA VAL A 17 23.66 48.17 9.52
C VAL A 17 22.56 47.79 10.54
N GLU A 18 22.82 48.24 11.77
CA GLU A 18 21.93 48.87 12.77
C GLU A 18 20.83 48.12 13.55
N HIS A 19 21.00 48.23 14.87
CA HIS A 19 19.97 48.23 15.90
C HIS A 19 18.97 49.38 15.70
N GLY A 20 17.67 49.07 15.84
CA GLY A 20 16.61 50.05 16.02
C GLY A 20 15.59 49.53 17.03
N SER A 21 15.71 49.98 18.28
CA SER A 21 14.78 49.69 19.38
C SER A 21 13.74 50.79 19.50
N SER A 22 12.51 50.40 19.86
CA SER A 22 11.42 51.20 20.44
C SER A 22 10.69 52.22 19.55
N ASN A 23 9.40 51.96 19.26
CA ASN A 23 8.36 52.79 19.86
C ASN A 23 6.96 52.17 19.78
N GLN A 24 6.24 52.34 20.89
CA GLN A 24 4.81 52.18 21.06
C GLN A 24 4.04 53.01 20.04
N GLN A 25 3.01 52.43 19.42
CA GLN A 25 1.72 53.11 19.30
C GLN A 25 0.62 52.12 18.92
N GLU A 26 -0.27 51.93 19.89
CA GLU A 26 -1.60 51.34 19.76
C GLU A 26 -2.51 52.34 19.03
N PRO A 27 -3.31 51.89 18.04
CA PRO A 27 -4.56 52.56 17.71
C PRO A 27 -5.73 51.64 18.07
N GLN A 28 -6.47 52.05 19.09
CA GLN A 28 -7.91 51.84 19.12
C GLN A 28 -8.54 52.66 17.99
N GLU A 29 -9.38 52.07 17.16
CA GLU A 29 -10.80 52.46 17.00
C GLU A 29 -11.47 51.74 15.82
N GLU A 30 -12.73 51.36 16.08
CA GLU A 30 -13.87 51.21 15.17
C GLU A 30 -13.80 50.10 14.08
N ALA A 31 -14.52 48.99 14.24
CA ALA A 31 -15.98 48.85 14.12
C ALA A 31 -16.53 49.27 12.74
N GLY A 32 -16.82 48.26 11.92
CA GLY A 32 -17.80 48.34 10.84
C GLY A 32 -17.22 48.39 9.43
N LEU A 33 -17.32 47.27 8.71
CA LEU A 33 -18.18 47.11 7.52
C LEU A 33 -17.83 45.82 6.77
N ALA A 34 -18.83 44.94 6.68
CA ALA A 34 -19.15 44.11 5.51
C ALA A 34 -17.98 43.48 4.72
N GLY A 35 -17.32 42.48 5.30
CA GLY A 35 -16.59 41.46 4.54
C GLY A 35 -17.57 40.34 4.17
N ALA A 36 -18.02 40.33 2.92
CA ALA A 36 -18.91 39.32 2.37
C ALA A 36 -18.32 37.92 2.59
N VAL A 37 -18.96 37.15 3.48
CA VAL A 37 -18.81 35.69 3.54
C VAL A 37 -19.33 35.17 2.21
N LEU A 38 -18.42 34.84 1.29
CA LEU A 38 -18.72 33.95 0.18
C LEU A 38 -18.98 32.58 0.78
N THR A 39 -20.21 32.37 1.25
CA THR A 39 -20.80 31.03 1.28
C THR A 39 -20.91 30.62 -0.18
N ALA A 40 -19.85 29.99 -0.70
CA ALA A 40 -20.02 29.14 -1.86
C ALA A 40 -21.02 28.08 -1.41
N ASP A 41 -22.29 28.29 -1.75
CA ASP A 41 -23.28 27.24 -1.85
C ASP A 41 -22.71 26.24 -2.85
N VAL A 42 -21.91 25.30 -2.33
CA VAL A 42 -21.68 24.02 -2.96
C VAL A 42 -23.04 23.35 -2.89
N GLN A 43 -23.88 23.73 -3.84
CA GLN A 43 -25.08 23.04 -4.21
C GLN A 43 -24.59 21.67 -4.68
N TRP A 44 -24.50 20.75 -3.72
CA TRP A 44 -24.46 19.33 -3.98
C TRP A 44 -25.69 19.06 -4.85
N VAL A 45 -25.49 19.06 -6.17
CA VAL A 45 -26.34 18.34 -7.07
C VAL A 45 -26.22 16.91 -6.60
N ALA A 46 -27.14 16.51 -5.72
CA ALA A 46 -27.38 15.13 -5.38
C ALA A 46 -27.54 14.43 -6.73
N GLY A 47 -26.45 13.82 -7.19
CA GLY A 47 -26.43 12.98 -8.37
C GLY A 47 -27.58 12.02 -8.17
N GLN A 48 -28.56 12.16 -9.06
CA GLN A 48 -29.78 11.38 -9.04
C GLN A 48 -29.39 9.94 -8.76
N ASN A 49 -29.93 9.40 -7.66
CA ASN A 49 -29.95 7.97 -7.40
C ASN A 49 -30.13 7.27 -8.74
N PRO A 50 -29.22 6.37 -9.18
CA PRO A 50 -29.66 5.37 -10.11
C PRO A 50 -30.72 4.59 -9.34
N ASP A 51 -31.97 4.93 -9.62
CA ASP A 51 -33.15 4.11 -9.39
C ASP A 51 -32.97 2.85 -10.23
N GLY A 52 -31.95 2.07 -9.87
CA GLY A 52 -31.75 0.70 -10.27
C GLY A 52 -32.85 -0.06 -9.56
N THR A 53 -34.00 -0.05 -10.22
CA THR A 53 -35.25 -0.69 -9.82
C THR A 53 -34.96 -2.00 -9.09
N GLU A 54 -35.62 -2.22 -7.95
CA GLU A 54 -35.51 -3.47 -7.16
C GLU A 54 -35.74 -4.75 -8.01
N ALA A 55 -36.33 -4.60 -9.20
CA ALA A 55 -36.47 -5.62 -10.23
C ALA A 55 -35.11 -6.24 -10.66
N ASP A 56 -34.07 -5.43 -10.84
CA ASP A 56 -32.76 -5.90 -11.35
C ASP A 56 -31.98 -6.70 -10.29
N ALA A 57 -32.16 -6.36 -9.01
CA ALA A 57 -31.55 -7.09 -7.91
C ALA A 57 -32.09 -8.52 -7.80
N ASN A 58 -33.37 -8.75 -8.15
CA ASN A 58 -33.98 -10.07 -8.07
C ASN A 58 -33.55 -10.97 -9.24
N GLU A 59 -33.32 -10.42 -10.43
CA GLU A 59 -32.83 -11.18 -11.59
C GLU A 59 -31.39 -11.69 -11.38
N ARG A 60 -30.51 -10.85 -10.79
CA ARG A 60 -29.14 -11.27 -10.45
C ARG A 60 -29.11 -12.41 -9.42
N LYS A 61 -30.01 -12.40 -8.43
CA LYS A 61 -30.16 -13.50 -7.46
C LYS A 61 -30.60 -14.81 -8.12
N LYS A 62 -31.54 -14.76 -9.06
CA LYS A 62 -31.99 -15.94 -9.82
C LYS A 62 -30.88 -16.53 -10.68
N LYS A 63 -30.11 -15.69 -11.38
CA LYS A 63 -28.96 -16.13 -12.19
C LYS A 63 -27.88 -16.79 -11.33
N MET A 64 -27.54 -16.21 -10.18
CA MET A 64 -26.60 -16.83 -9.24
C MET A 64 -27.10 -18.16 -8.67
N MET A 65 -28.40 -18.27 -8.35
CA MET A 65 -28.98 -19.53 -7.87
C MET A 65 -28.90 -20.62 -8.95
N LEU A 66 -29.20 -20.29 -10.21
CA LEU A 66 -29.06 -21.21 -11.34
C LEU A 66 -27.63 -21.71 -11.54
N ILE A 67 -26.63 -20.81 -11.48
CA ILE A 67 -25.22 -21.18 -11.62
C ILE A 67 -24.78 -22.12 -10.49
N ARG A 68 -25.18 -21.85 -9.24
CA ARG A 68 -24.85 -22.73 -8.10
C ARG A 68 -25.46 -24.12 -8.25
N VAL A 69 -26.72 -24.21 -8.68
CA VAL A 69 -27.38 -25.50 -8.94
C VAL A 69 -26.66 -26.25 -10.07
N LEU A 70 -26.30 -25.56 -11.15
CA LEU A 70 -25.56 -26.15 -12.27
C LEU A 70 -24.20 -26.73 -11.82
N LEU A 71 -23.43 -25.98 -11.02
CA LEU A 71 -22.14 -26.44 -10.49
C LEU A 71 -22.29 -27.67 -9.58
N LEU A 72 -23.33 -27.71 -8.74
CA LEU A 72 -23.60 -28.87 -7.88
C LEU A 72 -23.96 -30.11 -8.71
N LEU A 73 -24.77 -29.97 -9.76
CA LEU A 73 -25.10 -31.07 -10.67
C LEU A 73 -23.86 -31.58 -11.42
N LEU A 74 -22.98 -30.67 -11.86
CA LEU A 74 -21.73 -31.01 -12.54
C LEU A 74 -20.78 -31.77 -11.61
N ALA A 75 -20.63 -31.32 -10.36
CA ALA A 75 -19.85 -32.02 -9.35
C ALA A 75 -20.40 -33.43 -9.06
N LEU A 76 -21.72 -33.58 -8.96
CA LEU A 76 -22.39 -34.87 -8.73
C LEU A 76 -22.19 -35.83 -9.92
N LEU A 77 -22.22 -35.31 -11.14
CA LEU A 77 -21.90 -36.07 -12.35
C LEU A 77 -20.44 -36.55 -12.38
N VAL A 78 -19.49 -35.70 -11.98
CA VAL A 78 -18.07 -36.09 -11.86
C VAL A 78 -17.90 -37.19 -10.82
N ILE A 79 -18.55 -37.08 -9.66
CA ILE A 79 -18.51 -38.12 -8.61
C ILE A 79 -19.06 -39.45 -9.14
N LEU A 80 -20.16 -39.44 -9.89
CA LEU A 80 -20.72 -40.66 -10.50
C LEU A 80 -19.76 -41.29 -11.53
N VAL A 81 -19.12 -40.48 -12.38
CA VAL A 81 -18.14 -40.96 -13.36
C VAL A 81 -16.92 -41.59 -12.70
N ILE A 82 -16.51 -41.13 -11.51
CA ILE A 82 -15.37 -41.69 -10.76
C ILE A 82 -15.78 -42.91 -9.92
N ALA A 83 -16.96 -42.90 -9.30
CA ALA A 83 -17.40 -43.96 -8.39
C ALA A 83 -17.80 -45.26 -9.13
N ILE A 84 -18.40 -45.15 -10.32
CA ILE A 84 -18.86 -46.32 -11.09
C ILE A 84 -17.69 -47.25 -11.51
N PRO A 85 -16.58 -46.74 -12.08
CA PRO A 85 -15.42 -47.58 -12.42
C PRO A 85 -14.80 -48.28 -11.21
N LEU A 86 -14.76 -47.60 -10.05
CA LEU A 86 -14.22 -48.17 -8.82
C LEU A 86 -15.10 -49.29 -8.26
N ALA A 87 -16.43 -49.15 -8.35
CA ALA A 87 -17.37 -50.18 -7.93
C ALA A 87 -17.34 -51.42 -8.83
N VAL A 88 -17.05 -51.26 -10.12
CA VAL A 88 -16.95 -52.37 -11.08
C VAL A 88 -15.60 -53.08 -11.00
N SER A 89 -14.54 -52.39 -10.56
CA SER A 89 -13.18 -52.97 -10.46
C SER A 89 -12.89 -53.64 -9.12
N GLY A 90 -13.78 -53.54 -8.13
CA GLY A 90 -13.59 -54.05 -6.76
C GLY A 90 -13.84 -55.56 -6.57
N GLY A 91 -13.96 -56.34 -7.63
CA GLY A 91 -14.15 -57.80 -7.59
C GLY A 91 -12.89 -58.56 -7.98
N GLY A 92 -11.77 -58.37 -7.28
CA GLY A 92 -10.52 -59.03 -7.66
C GLY A 92 -9.44 -59.02 -6.59
N GLN A 93 -9.29 -60.18 -5.95
CA GLN A 93 -8.11 -60.67 -5.25
C GLN A 93 -7.70 -60.00 -3.92
N LYS A 94 -8.07 -60.72 -2.84
CA LYS A 94 -7.19 -60.94 -1.69
C LYS A 94 -5.82 -61.36 -2.22
N ASP A 95 -4.77 -60.70 -1.77
CA ASP A 95 -3.56 -61.33 -1.24
C ASP A 95 -2.79 -60.27 -0.45
N ASP A 96 -2.60 -60.54 0.84
CA ASP A 96 -1.65 -59.82 1.70
C ASP A 96 -0.23 -59.96 1.13
N PRO A 97 0.63 -58.95 1.32
CA PRO A 97 1.83 -59.30 2.08
C PRO A 97 2.20 -58.29 3.16
N ALA A 98 2.85 -58.89 4.15
CA ALA A 98 3.41 -58.33 5.34
C ALA A 98 4.51 -57.29 5.11
N LEU A 99 4.69 -56.46 6.16
CA LEU A 99 5.95 -55.98 6.73
C LEU A 99 7.08 -55.59 5.76
N GLU A 100 7.57 -54.36 5.87
CA GLU A 100 8.80 -54.14 6.64
C GLU A 100 9.08 -52.67 6.94
N ILE A 101 9.48 -52.46 8.19
CA ILE A 101 10.04 -51.26 8.77
C ILE A 101 11.48 -51.17 8.26
N SER A 102 11.92 -50.02 7.75
CA SER A 102 13.35 -49.72 7.75
C SER A 102 13.60 -48.25 8.02
N ALA A 103 13.87 -47.97 9.29
CA ALA A 103 14.72 -46.87 9.69
C ALA A 103 16.11 -47.08 9.07
N MET A 104 16.69 -46.04 8.49
CA MET A 104 18.13 -45.96 8.28
C MET A 104 18.63 -44.65 8.89
N ASP A 105 19.03 -44.80 10.14
CA ASP A 105 20.13 -44.09 10.76
C ASP A 105 21.39 -44.33 9.93
N ASN A 106 22.12 -43.27 9.58
CA ASN A 106 23.48 -43.41 9.10
C ASN A 106 24.36 -42.31 9.70
N SER A 107 24.73 -42.57 10.95
CA SER A 107 25.95 -42.05 11.58
C SER A 107 27.16 -42.49 10.77
N THR A 108 27.93 -41.53 10.24
CA THR A 108 29.30 -41.76 9.75
C THR A 108 30.22 -40.74 10.40
N GLN A 109 30.93 -41.24 11.40
CA GLN A 109 31.97 -40.57 12.15
C GLN A 109 33.31 -40.81 11.41
N GLY A 110 33.98 -39.72 11.04
CA GLY A 110 35.32 -39.73 10.45
C GLY A 110 36.10 -38.53 10.97
N GLU A 111 36.81 -38.74 12.08
CA GLU A 111 37.83 -37.81 12.58
C GLU A 111 39.03 -37.79 11.63
N THR A 112 39.38 -36.62 11.13
CA THR A 112 40.74 -36.32 10.66
C THR A 112 41.08 -34.94 11.18
N SER A 113 41.99 -34.92 12.14
CA SER A 113 42.50 -33.77 12.86
C SER A 113 43.49 -33.00 11.99
N ASP A 114 42.98 -31.99 11.30
CA ASP A 114 43.77 -30.96 10.61
C ASP A 114 43.79 -29.64 11.40
N PRO A 115 44.84 -28.82 11.21
CA PRO A 115 45.19 -27.73 12.12
C PRO A 115 44.12 -26.64 12.14
N VAL A 116 43.64 -26.36 13.36
CA VAL A 116 42.67 -25.32 13.71
C VAL A 116 43.05 -23.97 13.09
N PRO A 117 42.31 -23.49 12.07
CA PRO A 117 42.38 -22.10 11.66
C PRO A 117 41.75 -21.28 12.78
N THR A 118 42.52 -20.36 13.35
CA THR A 118 41.99 -19.33 14.25
C THR A 118 40.97 -18.51 13.46
N GLN A 119 39.70 -18.87 13.59
CA GLN A 119 38.58 -18.08 13.09
C GLN A 119 38.54 -16.81 13.95
N VAL A 120 39.22 -15.77 13.48
CA VAL A 120 38.94 -14.41 13.90
C VAL A 120 37.44 -14.21 13.67
N PRO A 121 36.65 -13.80 14.68
CA PRO A 121 35.24 -13.50 14.50
C PRO A 121 35.13 -12.48 13.38
N THR A 122 34.81 -12.98 12.18
CA THR A 122 34.55 -12.13 11.04
C THR A 122 33.18 -11.59 11.35
N GLN A 123 33.14 -10.36 11.86
CA GLN A 123 31.89 -9.63 11.96
C GLN A 123 31.23 -9.76 10.59
N PRO A 124 29.97 -10.25 10.53
CA PRO A 124 29.26 -10.30 9.27
C PRO A 124 29.38 -8.91 8.65
N PRO A 125 29.66 -8.80 7.34
CA PRO A 125 29.79 -7.50 6.71
C PRO A 125 28.58 -6.69 7.14
N THR A 126 28.84 -5.59 7.84
CA THR A 126 27.82 -4.61 8.14
C THR A 126 27.40 -4.11 6.78
N MET A 127 26.37 -4.74 6.21
CA MET A 127 25.63 -4.16 5.12
C MET A 127 24.88 -2.99 5.75
N GLU A 128 25.63 -1.91 5.99
CA GLU A 128 25.12 -0.55 5.92
C GLU A 128 24.55 -0.44 4.51
N SER A 129 23.34 -0.95 4.36
CA SER A 129 22.45 -0.58 3.28
C SER A 129 22.01 0.82 3.67
N ASP A 130 22.92 1.77 3.47
CA ASP A 130 22.78 3.19 3.76
C ASP A 130 21.86 3.81 2.71
N LEU A 131 20.70 3.17 2.53
CA LEU A 131 19.58 3.78 1.84
C LEU A 131 19.06 4.84 2.78
N ASP A 132 19.63 6.03 2.63
CA ASP A 132 19.21 7.22 3.33
C ASP A 132 17.71 7.45 3.08
N PHE A 133 16.91 7.33 4.15
CA PHE A 133 15.47 7.50 4.13
C PHE A 133 15.09 8.85 3.49
N GLU A 134 15.90 9.89 3.74
CA GLU A 134 15.69 11.24 3.23
C GLU A 134 15.85 11.30 1.70
N VAL A 135 16.72 10.46 1.14
CA VAL A 135 16.91 10.39 -0.33
C VAL A 135 15.75 9.65 -1.01
N LEU A 136 15.18 8.66 -0.33
CA LEU A 136 14.09 7.86 -0.88
C LEU A 136 12.74 8.57 -0.80
N LEU A 137 12.48 9.24 0.32
CA LEU A 137 11.20 9.88 0.66
C LEU A 137 11.42 11.33 1.15
N PRO A 138 11.96 12.23 0.31
CA PRO A 138 12.38 13.58 0.74
C PRO A 138 11.22 14.45 1.25
N ASN A 139 9.98 14.12 0.90
CA ASN A 139 8.80 14.86 1.36
C ASN A 139 8.06 14.21 2.55
N ALA A 140 8.55 13.11 3.11
CA ALA A 140 7.93 12.48 4.27
C ALA A 140 8.19 13.26 5.55
N ASP A 141 7.20 13.30 6.43
CA ASP A 141 7.30 13.99 7.72
C ASP A 141 8.20 13.21 8.70
N ASN A 142 8.85 13.93 9.62
CA ASN A 142 9.71 13.32 10.63
C ASN A 142 9.01 12.25 11.47
N SER A 143 7.70 12.39 11.73
CA SER A 143 6.92 11.37 12.44
C SER A 143 6.85 10.04 11.68
N THR A 144 6.84 10.08 10.34
CA THR A 144 6.88 8.87 9.51
C THR A 144 8.22 8.18 9.67
N PHE A 145 9.34 8.91 9.65
CA PHE A 145 10.68 8.34 9.88
C PHE A 145 10.85 7.76 11.29
N GLU A 146 10.28 8.43 12.30
CA GLU A 146 10.27 7.92 13.68
C GLU A 146 9.53 6.58 13.76
N LEU A 147 8.36 6.44 13.13
CA LEU A 147 7.60 5.19 13.10
C LEU A 147 8.31 4.08 12.34
N ILE A 148 8.95 4.39 11.20
CA ILE A 148 9.78 3.43 10.47
C ILE A 148 10.93 2.93 11.35
N SER A 149 11.59 3.82 12.10
CA SER A 149 12.77 3.44 12.89
C SER A 149 12.42 2.73 14.20
N SER A 150 11.31 3.11 14.83
CA SER A 150 10.97 2.69 16.19
C SER A 150 9.98 1.52 16.26
N ASP A 151 9.16 1.30 15.24
CA ASP A 151 8.11 0.28 15.25
C ASP A 151 8.10 -0.57 13.97
N PRO A 152 8.77 -1.75 13.98
CA PRO A 152 8.75 -2.71 12.88
C PRO A 152 7.36 -3.28 12.56
N SER A 153 6.39 -3.12 13.46
CA SER A 153 5.01 -3.58 13.25
C SER A 153 4.13 -2.51 12.60
N SER A 154 4.60 -1.27 12.52
CA SER A 154 3.88 -0.14 11.96
C SER A 154 3.57 -0.34 10.46
N PRO A 155 2.46 0.21 9.96
CA PRO A 155 2.17 0.25 8.53
C PRO A 155 3.27 0.93 7.71
N GLN A 156 3.88 1.98 8.27
CA GLN A 156 4.97 2.74 7.65
C GLN A 156 6.21 1.88 7.45
N PHE A 157 6.65 1.16 8.49
CA PHE A 157 7.80 0.26 8.38
C PHE A 157 7.57 -0.81 7.31
N LYS A 158 6.40 -1.46 7.33
CA LYS A 158 6.06 -2.51 6.35
C LYS A 158 6.01 -1.97 4.91
N ALA A 159 5.45 -0.78 4.72
CA ALA A 159 5.43 -0.11 3.42
C ALA A 159 6.84 0.26 2.94
N PHE A 160 7.71 0.70 3.85
CA PHE A 160 9.10 1.00 3.54
C PHE A 160 9.89 -0.26 3.19
N GLU A 161 9.75 -1.33 3.97
CA GLU A 161 10.35 -2.65 3.71
C GLU A 161 9.91 -3.21 2.35
N TRP A 162 8.62 -3.10 2.03
CA TRP A 162 8.09 -3.45 0.71
C TRP A 162 8.70 -2.59 -0.40
N LEU A 163 8.71 -1.25 -0.24
CA LEU A 163 9.24 -0.35 -1.27
C LEU A 163 10.74 -0.58 -1.53
N THR A 164 11.53 -0.78 -0.48
CA THR A 164 12.98 -1.04 -0.58
C THR A 164 13.30 -2.41 -1.20
N SER A 165 12.34 -3.32 -1.19
CA SER A 165 12.41 -4.62 -1.86
C SER A 165 11.98 -4.58 -3.34
N ASP A 166 11.50 -3.43 -3.86
CA ASP A 166 11.06 -3.29 -5.24
C ASP A 166 12.27 -3.31 -6.21
N PRO A 167 12.37 -4.27 -7.15
CA PRO A 167 13.50 -4.38 -8.09
C PRO A 167 13.63 -3.20 -9.06
N HIS A 168 12.59 -2.37 -9.17
CA HIS A 168 12.55 -1.19 -10.03
C HIS A 168 12.73 0.12 -9.27
N LEU A 169 12.93 0.08 -7.95
CA LEU A 169 12.98 1.27 -7.09
C LEU A 169 13.90 2.38 -7.61
N GLN A 170 15.10 2.01 -8.06
CA GLN A 170 16.12 2.95 -8.54
C GLN A 170 15.76 3.64 -9.87
N ARG A 171 14.77 3.13 -10.59
CA ARG A 171 14.28 3.70 -11.86
C ARG A 171 13.08 4.62 -11.66
N TYR A 172 12.48 4.60 -10.49
CA TYR A 172 11.33 5.44 -10.19
C TYR A 172 11.75 6.88 -9.95
N GLU A 173 10.97 7.79 -10.52
CA GLU A 173 11.03 9.20 -10.14
C GLU A 173 10.60 9.36 -8.67
N THR A 174 11.07 10.43 -8.01
CA THR A 174 10.78 10.68 -6.58
C THR A 174 9.29 10.65 -6.26
N TRP A 175 8.46 11.32 -7.07
CA TRP A 175 7.00 11.36 -6.83
C TRP A 175 6.37 9.96 -6.88
N ARG A 176 6.91 9.04 -7.70
CA ARG A 176 6.40 7.68 -7.82
C ARG A 176 6.80 6.83 -6.62
N ARG A 177 8.02 6.99 -6.10
CA ARG A 177 8.47 6.32 -4.85
C ARG A 177 7.58 6.72 -3.68
N GLU A 178 7.33 8.02 -3.54
CA GLU A 178 6.44 8.60 -2.53
C GLU A 178 5.00 8.10 -2.67
N GLN A 179 4.46 8.08 -3.89
CA GLN A 179 3.13 7.56 -4.18
C GLN A 179 2.99 6.07 -3.81
N ARG A 180 3.97 5.24 -4.22
CA ARG A 180 3.99 3.80 -3.89
C ARG A 180 4.07 3.58 -2.38
N PHE A 181 4.93 4.31 -1.69
CA PHE A 181 5.04 4.27 -0.23
C PHE A 181 3.72 4.64 0.46
N ALA A 182 3.07 5.72 0.03
CA ALA A 182 1.80 6.18 0.59
C ALA A 182 0.68 5.15 0.41
N LEU A 183 0.56 4.58 -0.79
CA LEU A 183 -0.44 3.55 -1.08
C LEU A 183 -0.15 2.23 -0.37
N ALA A 184 1.11 1.84 -0.23
CA ALA A 184 1.49 0.66 0.54
C ALA A 184 1.21 0.83 2.04
N THR A 185 1.47 2.02 2.58
CA THR A 185 1.09 2.37 3.96
C THR A 185 -0.42 2.27 4.12
N PHE A 186 -1.19 2.85 3.19
CA PHE A 186 -2.65 2.73 3.13
C PHE A 186 -3.12 1.27 3.14
N PHE A 187 -2.50 0.42 2.32
CA PHE A 187 -2.80 -1.01 2.29
C PHE A 187 -2.55 -1.70 3.64
N HIS A 188 -1.40 -1.43 4.28
CA HIS A 188 -1.05 -2.04 5.56
C HIS A 188 -1.91 -1.56 6.73
N VAL A 189 -2.38 -0.31 6.72
CA VAL A 189 -3.35 0.20 7.70
C VAL A 189 -4.65 -0.59 7.64
N PHE A 190 -5.18 -0.78 6.43
CA PHE A 190 -6.52 -1.32 6.25
C PHE A 190 -6.56 -2.84 6.14
N GLY A 191 -5.40 -3.50 6.13
CA GLY A 191 -5.27 -4.94 6.32
C GLY A 191 -6.06 -5.72 5.30
N ALA A 192 -5.66 -5.65 4.03
CA ALA A 192 -6.52 -6.11 2.94
C ALA A 192 -6.02 -7.40 2.25
N PRO A 193 -6.27 -8.58 2.85
CA PRO A 193 -5.78 -9.87 2.36
C PRO A 193 -6.40 -10.35 1.03
N LEU A 194 -7.31 -9.58 0.43
CA LEU A 194 -8.10 -10.02 -0.74
C LEU A 194 -7.70 -9.34 -2.05
N PHE A 195 -6.58 -8.61 -2.08
CA PHE A 195 -6.18 -7.80 -3.22
C PHE A 195 -4.90 -8.32 -3.88
N TRP A 196 -5.04 -9.34 -4.72
CA TRP A 196 -3.93 -10.00 -5.44
C TRP A 196 -3.08 -9.06 -6.30
N THR A 197 -3.62 -7.90 -6.69
CA THR A 197 -2.94 -6.91 -7.53
C THR A 197 -2.22 -5.82 -6.73
N TRP A 198 -2.54 -5.66 -5.45
CA TRP A 198 -1.91 -4.64 -4.62
C TRP A 198 -0.51 -5.10 -4.21
N LEU A 199 0.39 -4.15 -4.02
CA LEU A 199 1.79 -4.40 -3.66
C LEU A 199 2.54 -5.29 -4.69
N ASN A 200 2.03 -5.38 -5.92
CA ASN A 200 2.71 -6.09 -7.00
C ASN A 200 3.70 -5.14 -7.68
N TYR A 201 4.98 -5.51 -7.72
CA TYR A 201 6.03 -4.69 -8.33
C TYR A 201 5.87 -4.54 -9.85
N GLU A 202 5.24 -5.52 -10.51
CA GLU A 202 5.05 -5.55 -11.97
C GLU A 202 3.81 -4.77 -12.43
N ILE A 203 2.96 -4.33 -11.50
CA ILE A 203 1.71 -3.61 -11.79
C ILE A 203 1.84 -2.18 -11.31
N GLU A 204 1.54 -1.22 -12.20
CA GLU A 204 1.47 0.19 -11.85
C GLU A 204 0.30 0.46 -10.88
N GLU A 205 0.42 1.55 -10.14
CA GLU A 205 -0.47 1.95 -9.05
C GLU A 205 -1.93 2.06 -9.51
N CYS A 206 -2.14 2.46 -10.76
CA CYS A 206 -3.44 2.62 -11.40
C CYS A 206 -4.13 1.26 -11.67
N GLY A 207 -3.34 0.21 -11.89
CA GLY A 207 -3.83 -1.16 -12.04
C GLY A 207 -4.16 -1.83 -10.70
N TRP A 208 -3.87 -1.17 -9.57
CA TRP A 208 -4.15 -1.74 -8.26
C TRP A 208 -5.64 -1.70 -7.97
N GLY A 209 -6.24 -2.89 -7.87
CA GLY A 209 -7.64 -3.05 -7.48
C GLY A 209 -8.63 -3.12 -8.65
N GLU A 210 -8.18 -3.07 -9.90
CA GLU A 210 -9.07 -3.15 -11.08
C GLU A 210 -9.99 -4.38 -11.08
N ASN A 211 -9.52 -5.50 -10.53
CA ASN A 211 -10.26 -6.77 -10.52
C ASN A 211 -11.16 -6.97 -9.29
N VAL A 212 -11.23 -5.99 -8.39
CA VAL A 212 -12.02 -6.07 -7.17
C VAL A 212 -12.93 -4.85 -7.07
N ASN A 213 -14.25 -5.08 -6.98
CA ASN A 213 -15.28 -4.02 -6.87
C ASN A 213 -15.22 -3.24 -5.53
N LYS A 214 -14.07 -3.19 -4.85
CA LYS A 214 -13.94 -2.68 -3.48
C LYS A 214 -12.94 -1.53 -3.36
N ILE A 215 -11.84 -1.49 -4.12
CA ILE A 215 -10.93 -0.34 -4.11
C ILE A 215 -10.47 -0.05 -5.52
N HIS A 216 -10.63 1.20 -5.96
CA HIS A 216 -10.18 1.68 -7.25
C HIS A 216 -9.22 2.85 -7.07
N VAL A 217 -8.07 2.76 -7.73
CA VAL A 217 -7.07 3.82 -7.80
C VAL A 217 -7.16 4.45 -9.18
N HIS A 218 -7.59 5.71 -9.27
CA HIS A 218 -7.67 6.45 -10.51
C HIS A 218 -6.46 7.37 -10.64
N CYS A 219 -5.82 7.31 -11.80
CA CYS A 219 -4.67 8.13 -12.15
C CYS A 219 -4.99 9.12 -13.28
N ASP A 220 -4.13 10.11 -13.44
CA ASP A 220 -4.04 10.90 -14.67
C ASP A 220 -3.23 10.18 -15.77
N ASP A 221 -3.08 10.83 -16.93
CA ASP A 221 -2.34 10.30 -18.09
C ASP A 221 -0.84 10.08 -17.81
N ALA A 222 -0.29 10.66 -16.72
CA ALA A 222 1.09 10.48 -16.29
C ALA A 222 1.26 9.39 -15.23
N GLY A 223 0.18 8.68 -14.86
CA GLY A 223 0.20 7.65 -13.82
C GLY A 223 0.21 8.19 -12.39
N ARG A 224 -0.08 9.49 -12.20
CA ARG A 224 -0.17 10.09 -10.86
C ARG A 224 -1.56 9.88 -10.32
N VAL A 225 -1.65 9.45 -9.07
CA VAL A 225 -2.93 9.13 -8.44
C VAL A 225 -3.71 10.40 -8.13
N ARG A 226 -4.93 10.46 -8.65
CA ARG A 226 -5.85 11.60 -8.51
C ARG A 226 -7.01 11.27 -7.59
N ARG A 227 -7.46 10.02 -7.56
CA ARG A 227 -8.60 9.61 -6.74
C ARG A 227 -8.44 8.18 -6.23
N ILE A 228 -8.75 7.99 -4.96
CA ILE A 228 -8.82 6.67 -4.34
C ILE A 228 -10.27 6.46 -3.91
N VAL A 229 -10.93 5.44 -4.46
CA VAL A 229 -12.32 5.10 -4.13
C VAL A 229 -12.35 3.79 -3.38
N VAL A 230 -12.82 3.81 -2.14
CA VAL A 230 -13.05 2.63 -1.31
C VAL A 230 -14.55 2.32 -1.34
N GLY A 231 -14.92 1.41 -2.24
CA GLY A 231 -16.27 0.95 -2.48
C GLY A 231 -16.81 0.02 -1.39
N ARG A 232 -18.14 -0.13 -1.41
CA ARG A 232 -18.86 -1.04 -0.52
C ARG A 232 -18.54 -2.50 -0.88
N ALA A 233 -18.16 -3.31 0.11
CA ALA A 233 -18.17 -4.75 -0.07
C ALA A 233 -19.63 -5.23 -0.33
N VAL A 234 -19.90 -5.69 -1.54
CA VAL A 234 -21.26 -6.06 -1.99
C VAL A 234 -21.71 -7.43 -1.45
N ASP A 235 -20.76 -8.29 -1.06
CA ASP A 235 -21.02 -9.58 -0.42
C ASP A 235 -20.69 -9.57 1.07
N ARG A 236 -21.27 -10.52 1.82
CA ARG A 236 -21.28 -10.64 3.31
C ARG A 236 -19.91 -10.54 4.00
N ASP A 237 -18.82 -10.52 3.25
CA ASP A 237 -17.48 -10.15 3.72
C ASP A 237 -17.36 -8.63 3.73
N ILE A 238 -18.03 -8.01 4.71
CA ILE A 238 -17.84 -6.60 5.04
C ILE A 238 -16.38 -6.43 5.43
N VAL A 239 -15.58 -5.87 4.52
CA VAL A 239 -14.28 -5.33 4.87
C VAL A 239 -14.59 -4.08 5.67
N VAL A 240 -14.71 -4.23 7.00
CA VAL A 240 -14.77 -3.09 7.89
C VAL A 240 -13.36 -2.53 7.91
N PHE A 241 -13.15 -1.44 7.19
CA PHE A 241 -11.94 -0.66 7.28
C PHE A 241 -11.81 -0.17 8.73
N ARG A 242 -10.89 -0.78 9.48
CA ARG A 242 -10.51 -0.36 10.83
C ARG A 242 -9.20 0.38 10.72
N GLY A 243 -9.12 1.56 11.33
CA GLY A 243 -7.93 2.41 11.28
C GLY A 243 -8.27 3.86 10.97
N SER A 244 -7.25 4.70 11.02
CA SER A 244 -7.28 6.08 10.56
C SER A 244 -6.68 6.16 9.16
N VAL A 245 -7.07 7.16 8.37
CA VAL A 245 -6.38 7.46 7.12
C VAL A 245 -4.92 7.82 7.43
N PRO A 246 -3.93 7.15 6.81
CA PRO A 246 -2.53 7.47 7.07
C PRO A 246 -2.17 8.87 6.54
N PRO A 247 -1.42 9.69 7.30
CA PRO A 247 -0.98 11.01 6.86
C PRO A 247 -0.07 10.94 5.62
N GLU A 248 0.55 9.79 5.35
CA GLU A 248 1.39 9.54 4.17
C GLU A 248 0.62 9.70 2.85
N LEU A 249 -0.72 9.67 2.84
CA LEU A 249 -1.49 10.02 1.64
C LEU A 249 -1.23 11.46 1.16
N SER A 250 -0.76 12.35 2.03
CA SER A 250 -0.33 13.72 1.67
C SER A 250 0.89 13.76 0.74
N LEU A 251 1.64 12.65 0.64
CA LEU A 251 2.73 12.47 -0.31
C LEU A 251 2.22 12.33 -1.75
N ILE A 252 0.96 11.93 -1.93
CA ILE A 252 0.30 11.90 -3.24
C ILE A 252 -0.16 13.31 -3.59
N ARG A 253 0.77 14.15 -4.06
CA ARG A 253 0.54 15.59 -4.29
C ARG A 253 -0.63 15.92 -5.23
N GLN A 254 -1.00 14.98 -6.10
CA GLN A 254 -2.10 15.16 -7.06
C GLN A 254 -3.43 14.57 -6.59
N LEU A 255 -3.50 14.01 -5.38
CA LEU A 255 -4.71 13.40 -4.84
C LEU A 255 -5.80 14.45 -4.63
N GLU A 256 -6.88 14.36 -5.41
CA GLU A 256 -8.03 15.28 -5.37
C GLU A 256 -9.17 14.74 -4.52
N ALA A 257 -9.33 13.41 -4.47
CA ALA A 257 -10.46 12.79 -3.80
C ALA A 257 -10.09 11.46 -3.15
N LEU A 258 -10.48 11.31 -1.89
CA LEU A 258 -10.47 10.06 -1.13
C LEU A 258 -11.92 9.72 -0.73
N GLU A 259 -12.53 8.78 -1.43
CA GLU A 259 -13.92 8.41 -1.20
C GLU A 259 -14.01 7.18 -0.30
N LEU A 260 -14.37 7.42 0.97
CA LEU A 260 -14.63 6.37 1.97
C LEU A 260 -16.13 6.17 2.22
N SER A 261 -16.99 6.70 1.33
CA SER A 261 -18.41 7.03 1.55
C SER A 261 -19.33 5.87 1.90
N HIS A 262 -18.85 4.64 1.82
CA HIS A 262 -19.59 3.42 2.20
C HIS A 262 -19.06 2.74 3.46
N ASN A 263 -18.13 3.39 4.16
CA ASN A 263 -17.67 3.02 5.50
C ASN A 263 -18.36 3.88 6.56
N HIS A 264 -18.50 3.37 7.78
CA HIS A 264 -19.13 4.10 8.90
C HIS A 264 -18.35 5.38 9.32
N GLN A 265 -17.21 5.68 8.69
CA GLN A 265 -16.37 6.84 8.97
C GLN A 265 -16.76 8.06 8.13
N LYS A 266 -17.97 8.59 8.30
CA LYS A 266 -18.38 9.84 7.64
C LYS A 266 -17.70 11.09 8.22
N GLU A 267 -17.07 11.02 9.39
CA GLU A 267 -16.61 12.20 10.14
C GLU A 267 -15.17 12.67 9.87
N LEU A 268 -14.34 11.96 9.11
CA LEU A 268 -12.89 12.25 9.05
C LEU A 268 -12.37 12.89 7.75
N ILE A 269 -13.22 13.17 6.76
CA ILE A 269 -12.73 13.52 5.40
C ILE A 269 -12.29 14.99 5.24
N LEU A 270 -12.74 15.92 6.09
CA LEU A 270 -12.56 17.36 5.82
C LEU A 270 -11.36 18.05 6.50
N SER A 271 -10.62 17.39 7.41
CA SER A 271 -9.54 18.06 8.16
C SER A 271 -8.14 17.95 7.55
N TRP A 272 -7.96 17.17 6.47
CA TRP A 272 -6.63 16.79 5.96
C TRP A 272 -6.26 17.39 4.60
N LEU A 273 -7.24 17.94 3.88
CA LEU A 273 -6.95 18.69 2.66
C LEU A 273 -6.39 20.05 3.08
N PRO A 274 -5.17 20.43 2.65
CA PRO A 274 -4.75 21.82 2.77
C PRO A 274 -5.79 22.72 2.08
N PRO A 275 -6.02 23.94 2.60
CA PRO A 275 -6.96 24.88 2.00
C PRO A 275 -6.63 25.20 0.53
#